data_AF-A0A7S1FXX3-F1
#
_entry.id   AF-A0A7S1FXX3-F1
#
_cell.length_a   1.000
_cell.length_b   1.000
_cell.length_c   1.000
_cell.angle_alpha   90.00
_cell.angle_beta   90.00
_cell.angle_gamma   90.00
#
_symmetry.space_group_name_H-M   'P 1'
#
loop_
_entity.id
_entity.type
_entity.pdbx_description
1 polymer ?
#
loop_
_entity_poly.entity_id
_entity_poly.type
_entity_poly.pdbx_seq_one_letter_code
_entity_poly.pdbx_strand_id
1 'polypeptide(L)'
;MYYSQHNAAAQQHPTYHAPLLKTAVIIQCMHEMEIPMSEHELLAPERHKEPTKQVFVRLVEYCLGINKEELSQPQFSGLQDLAYPELYEDAFFEASLLRESTRLMTICGEPDFGLHDFVTPSSKRLQKHLSAVINLAKYRLESLESYLELNEKREGVLNELNELKIEQDQLRNKLEDAKEVAMQDNGAVQDVYSEISEVEADIAKLNEQNTLIRRQNNELKKKHNFLKDSVDTTSVSIQELKNEEKKLLPQIVQSPQRLKREMSTLESALESERKESSTVEKQVQLVKVAAANVADATKATSTVNEKLEEIKSELDKENMLLPEINITRGNLSKNLNKMTELSNNIDHAKRQHHKYDEKLVLLQKQGNIKKEASKTALEAARDKLLLSEKGKREGKK
;
A
#
# COMPACT_ATOMS: atom_id res chain seq x y z
N MET A 1 -34.52 34.95 50.05
CA MET A 1 -35.84 35.47 49.66
C MET A 1 -36.62 34.36 48.97
N TYR A 2 -37.53 33.70 49.69
CA TYR A 2 -38.70 33.02 49.10
C TYR A 2 -39.82 33.11 50.13
N TYR A 3 -40.95 33.62 49.67
CA TYR A 3 -42.14 33.99 50.43
C TYR A 3 -42.83 32.80 51.09
N SER A 4 -43.26 32.96 52.34
CA SER A 4 -44.55 32.42 52.79
C SER A 4 -45.04 33.26 53.97
N GLN A 5 -45.75 34.34 53.66
CA GLN A 5 -46.61 35.04 54.62
C GLN A 5 -47.79 34.11 54.92
N HIS A 6 -47.70 33.39 56.03
CA HIS A 6 -48.86 32.71 56.59
C HIS A 6 -49.76 33.76 57.23
N ASN A 7 -50.93 33.94 56.61
CA ASN A 7 -52.07 34.67 57.15
C ASN A 7 -52.53 33.95 58.43
N ALA A 8 -52.15 34.48 59.60
CA ALA A 8 -52.70 34.04 60.88
C ALA A 8 -54.11 34.66 61.04
N ALA A 9 -55.10 34.06 60.38
CA ALA A 9 -56.47 34.25 60.79
C ALA A 9 -56.59 33.71 62.22
N ALA A 10 -56.80 34.59 63.20
CA ALA A 10 -57.11 34.23 64.57
C ALA A 10 -58.40 33.41 64.57
N GLN A 11 -58.26 32.09 64.49
CA GLN A 11 -59.33 31.15 64.74
C GLN A 11 -59.74 31.38 66.19
N GLN A 12 -60.92 31.95 66.39
CA GLN A 12 -61.57 31.96 67.69
C GLN A 12 -61.85 30.51 68.06
N HIS A 13 -60.94 29.90 68.82
CA HIS A 13 -61.16 28.58 69.37
C HIS A 13 -62.40 28.65 70.27
N PRO A 14 -63.37 27.73 70.10
CA PRO A 14 -64.51 27.68 71.00
C PRO A 14 -64.00 27.53 72.44
N THR A 15 -64.41 28.42 73.33
CA THR A 15 -64.03 28.39 74.73
C THR A 15 -64.61 27.12 75.35
N TYR A 16 -63.80 26.06 75.39
CA TYR A 16 -64.17 24.80 76.02
C TYR A 16 -64.17 25.01 77.53
N HIS A 17 -65.35 24.95 78.13
CA HIS A 17 -65.48 25.00 79.58
C HIS A 17 -65.53 23.56 80.12
N ALA A 18 -64.60 23.26 81.03
CA ALA A 18 -64.59 21.98 81.73
C ALA A 18 -65.91 21.76 82.49
N PRO A 19 -66.43 20.53 82.55
CA PRO A 19 -67.66 20.24 83.30
C PRO A 19 -67.45 20.50 84.79
N LEU A 20 -68.41 21.20 85.41
CA LEU A 20 -68.39 21.42 86.86
C LEU A 20 -68.65 20.09 87.59
N LEU A 21 -67.66 19.65 88.37
CA LEU A 21 -67.71 18.39 89.10
C LEU A 21 -68.38 18.57 90.47
N LYS A 22 -69.10 17.54 90.91
CA LYS A 22 -69.66 17.50 92.28
C LYS A 22 -68.54 17.34 93.31
N THR A 23 -68.72 17.89 94.50
CA THR A 23 -67.77 17.84 95.62
C THR A 23 -67.20 16.43 95.85
N ALA A 24 -68.05 15.41 95.95
CA ALA A 24 -67.61 14.03 96.14
C ALA A 24 -66.69 13.51 95.02
N VAL A 25 -66.96 13.89 93.75
CA VAL A 25 -66.13 13.50 92.60
C VAL A 25 -64.78 14.22 92.63
N ILE A 26 -64.77 15.50 93.02
CA ILE A 26 -63.52 16.26 93.20
C ILE A 26 -62.66 15.59 94.26
N ILE A 27 -63.23 15.29 95.44
CA ILE A 27 -62.49 14.63 96.53
C ILE A 27 -61.95 13.27 96.09
N GLN A 28 -62.75 12.47 95.38
CA GLN A 28 -62.30 11.20 94.84
C GLN A 28 -61.10 11.36 93.88
N CYS A 29 -61.21 12.26 92.89
CA CYS A 29 -60.11 12.50 91.95
C CYS A 29 -58.87 13.09 92.63
N MET A 30 -59.03 13.92 93.67
CA MET A 30 -57.89 14.42 94.46
C MET A 30 -57.19 13.28 95.20
N HIS A 31 -57.94 12.32 95.77
CA HIS A 31 -57.34 11.12 96.38
C HIS A 31 -56.64 10.23 95.36
N GLU A 32 -57.21 10.05 94.15
CA GLU A 32 -56.58 9.31 93.04
C GLU A 32 -55.25 9.96 92.59
N MET A 33 -55.14 11.29 92.71
CA MET A 33 -53.90 12.05 92.45
C MET A 33 -52.98 12.15 93.68
N GLU A 34 -53.31 11.50 94.79
CA GLU A 34 -52.58 11.57 96.08
C GLU A 34 -52.47 13.00 96.66
N ILE A 35 -53.45 13.85 96.36
CA ILE A 35 -53.53 15.23 96.86
C ILE A 35 -54.50 15.27 98.05
N PRO A 36 -54.02 15.55 99.28
CA PRO A 36 -54.86 15.56 100.46
C PRO A 36 -55.82 16.75 100.43
N MET A 37 -57.12 16.47 100.42
CA MET A 37 -58.19 17.46 100.56
C MET A 37 -59.43 16.82 101.18
N SER A 38 -60.02 17.50 102.16
CA SER A 38 -61.29 17.10 102.77
C SER A 38 -62.47 17.87 102.18
N GLU A 39 -63.68 17.31 102.32
CA GLU A 39 -64.91 17.98 101.89
C GLU A 39 -65.15 19.32 102.61
N HIS A 40 -64.77 19.41 103.89
CA HIS A 40 -64.89 20.66 104.66
C HIS A 40 -63.98 21.77 104.13
N GLU A 41 -62.75 21.45 103.73
CA GLU A 41 -61.81 22.41 103.15
C GLU A 41 -62.30 22.93 101.79
N LEU A 42 -62.96 22.08 100.99
CA LEU A 42 -63.52 22.46 99.69
C LEU A 42 -64.79 23.33 99.82
N LEU A 43 -65.63 23.06 100.82
CA LEU A 43 -66.88 23.80 101.05
C LEU A 43 -66.68 25.14 101.76
N ALA A 44 -65.64 25.27 102.59
CA ALA A 44 -65.32 26.49 103.35
C ALA A 44 -63.83 26.89 103.22
N PRO A 45 -63.29 27.09 102.00
CA PRO A 45 -61.87 27.33 101.82
C PRO A 45 -61.40 28.64 102.45
N GLU A 46 -62.29 29.60 102.68
CA GLU A 46 -61.97 30.86 103.37
C GLU A 46 -61.47 30.65 104.81
N ARG A 47 -61.86 29.53 105.45
CA ARG A 47 -61.39 29.10 106.79
C ARG A 47 -60.16 28.20 106.71
N HIS A 48 -59.82 27.70 105.52
CA HIS A 48 -58.78 26.69 105.27
C HIS A 48 -57.81 27.17 104.17
N LYS A 49 -57.32 28.40 104.29
CA LYS A 49 -56.45 29.04 103.27
C LYS A 49 -55.15 28.27 103.04
N GLU A 50 -54.49 27.85 104.12
CA GLU A 50 -53.22 27.13 104.03
C GLU A 50 -53.38 25.74 103.38
N PRO A 51 -54.33 24.88 103.79
CA PRO A 51 -54.65 23.66 103.06
C PRO A 51 -54.99 23.88 101.57
N THR A 52 -55.75 24.95 101.27
CA THR A 52 -56.11 25.30 99.88
C THR A 52 -54.86 25.66 99.06
N LYS A 53 -53.91 26.41 99.64
CA LYS A 53 -52.62 26.70 99.00
C LYS A 53 -51.82 25.43 98.73
N GLN A 54 -51.72 24.54 99.73
CA GLN A 54 -50.98 23.27 99.59
C GLN A 54 -51.55 22.39 98.48
N VAL A 55 -52.86 22.43 98.26
CA VAL A 55 -53.49 21.74 97.12
C VAL A 55 -52.97 22.27 95.80
N PHE A 56 -52.85 23.59 95.61
CA PHE A 56 -52.27 24.16 94.39
C PHE A 56 -50.78 23.86 94.24
N VAL A 57 -50.01 23.80 95.32
CA VAL A 57 -48.61 23.35 95.27
C VAL A 57 -48.53 21.94 94.68
N ARG A 58 -49.35 21.01 95.19
CA ARG A 58 -49.39 19.64 94.69
C ARG A 58 -49.93 19.52 93.27
N LEU A 59 -50.91 20.35 92.89
CA LEU A 59 -51.43 20.35 91.52
C LEU A 59 -50.39 20.87 90.53
N VAL A 60 -49.62 21.90 90.90
CA VAL A 60 -48.49 22.39 90.08
C VAL A 60 -47.43 21.30 89.93
N GLU A 61 -47.06 20.63 91.02
CA GLU A 61 -46.13 19.50 90.99
C GLU A 61 -46.64 18.36 90.10
N TYR A 62 -47.89 17.93 90.27
CA TYR A 62 -48.49 16.85 89.52
C TYR A 62 -48.63 17.17 88.02
N CYS A 63 -49.14 18.36 87.67
CA CYS A 63 -49.45 18.71 86.29
C CYS A 63 -48.25 19.28 85.51
N LEU A 64 -47.42 20.10 86.15
CA LEU A 64 -46.30 20.79 85.50
C LEU A 64 -44.94 20.15 85.80
N GLY A 65 -44.86 19.23 86.77
CA GLY A 65 -43.61 18.61 87.20
C GLY A 65 -42.69 19.55 87.99
N ILE A 66 -43.22 20.68 88.48
CA ILE A 66 -42.45 21.69 89.21
C ILE A 66 -42.60 21.43 90.70
N ASN A 67 -41.52 21.04 91.36
CA ASN A 67 -41.57 20.68 92.78
C ASN A 67 -41.49 21.92 93.70
N LYS A 68 -41.72 21.72 95.00
CA LYS A 68 -41.69 22.81 95.99
C LYS A 68 -40.34 23.53 96.04
N GLU A 69 -39.24 22.79 95.91
CA GLU A 69 -37.88 23.37 95.94
C GLU A 69 -37.65 24.31 94.75
N GLU A 70 -38.09 23.92 93.56
CA GLU A 70 -38.03 24.74 92.35
C GLU A 70 -38.91 26.00 92.44
N LEU A 71 -40.06 25.92 93.13
CA LEU A 71 -40.89 27.10 93.41
C LEU A 71 -40.21 28.07 94.39
N SER A 72 -39.46 27.54 95.36
CA SER A 72 -38.66 28.33 96.30
C SER A 72 -37.38 28.90 95.68
N GLN A 73 -36.96 28.43 94.49
CA GLN A 73 -35.80 28.96 93.81
C GLN A 73 -36.09 30.34 93.20
N PRO A 74 -35.33 31.38 93.55
CA PRO A 74 -35.52 32.70 92.98
C PRO A 74 -35.12 32.74 91.50
N GLN A 75 -36.10 32.79 90.61
CA GLN A 75 -35.90 32.94 89.16
C GLN A 75 -35.83 34.42 88.77
N PHE A 76 -34.79 35.14 89.23
CA PHE A 76 -34.59 36.53 88.83
C PHE A 76 -33.13 36.83 88.48
N SER A 77 -32.92 37.44 87.32
CA SER A 77 -31.66 38.10 86.96
C SER A 77 -31.30 39.27 87.91
N GLY A 78 -32.25 39.75 88.73
CA GLY A 78 -32.09 40.84 89.71
C GLY A 78 -31.82 40.40 91.15
N LEU A 79 -31.52 39.11 91.40
CA LEU A 79 -31.07 38.62 92.72
C LEU A 79 -29.83 39.36 93.24
N GLN A 80 -28.99 39.85 92.33
CA GLN A 80 -27.79 40.62 92.64
C GLN A 80 -28.08 42.02 93.19
N ASP A 81 -29.32 42.51 93.03
CA ASP A 81 -29.75 43.83 93.48
C ASP A 81 -30.38 43.82 94.89
N LEU A 82 -30.56 42.63 95.48
CA LEU A 82 -31.13 42.44 96.82
C LEU A 82 -30.03 42.27 97.86
N ALA A 83 -29.98 43.16 98.85
CA ALA A 83 -28.96 43.11 99.91
C ALA A 83 -29.11 41.90 100.85
N TYR A 84 -30.30 41.31 100.97
CA TYR A 84 -30.60 40.16 101.84
C TYR A 84 -31.67 39.23 101.22
N PRO A 85 -31.32 38.40 100.21
CA PRO A 85 -32.28 37.54 99.52
C PRO A 85 -32.99 36.51 100.42
N GLU A 86 -32.31 36.02 101.46
CA GLU A 86 -32.82 35.02 102.42
C GLU A 86 -34.08 35.49 103.17
N LEU A 87 -34.26 36.80 103.36
CA LEU A 87 -35.43 37.36 104.03
C LEU A 87 -36.70 37.31 103.17
N TYR A 88 -36.57 37.00 101.88
CA TYR A 88 -37.65 37.01 100.91
C TYR A 88 -38.01 35.61 100.39
N GLU A 89 -37.46 34.53 100.96
CA GLU A 89 -37.72 33.15 100.53
C GLU A 89 -39.21 32.82 100.46
N ASP A 90 -39.98 33.17 101.50
CA ASP A 90 -41.43 32.97 101.53
C ASP A 90 -42.14 33.80 100.44
N ALA A 91 -41.68 35.03 100.19
CA ALA A 91 -42.25 35.89 99.16
C ALA A 91 -41.94 35.37 97.74
N PHE A 92 -40.76 34.78 97.53
CA PHE A 92 -40.39 34.13 96.27
C PHE A 92 -41.24 32.89 96.05
N PHE A 93 -41.40 32.05 97.07
CA PHE A 93 -42.27 30.89 96.99
C PHE A 93 -43.71 31.27 96.62
N GLU A 94 -44.30 32.26 97.29
CA GLU A 94 -45.67 32.72 97.02
C GLU A 94 -45.80 33.33 95.61
N ALA A 95 -44.82 34.10 95.15
CA ALA A 95 -44.81 34.67 93.81
C ALA A 95 -44.68 33.59 92.71
N SER A 96 -43.77 32.63 92.90
CA SER A 96 -43.59 31.49 91.99
C SER A 96 -44.84 30.61 91.96
N LEU A 97 -45.41 30.29 93.12
CA LEU A 97 -46.65 29.51 93.22
C LEU A 97 -47.80 30.20 92.51
N LEU A 98 -47.97 31.52 92.68
CA LEU A 98 -49.00 32.28 91.97
C LEU A 98 -48.77 32.24 90.46
N ARG A 99 -47.53 32.44 90.01
CA ARG A 99 -47.18 32.43 88.58
C ARG A 99 -47.45 31.08 87.94
N GLU A 100 -46.95 29.99 88.53
CA GLU A 100 -47.12 28.64 87.99
C GLU A 100 -48.57 28.15 88.13
N SER A 101 -49.29 28.52 89.20
CA SER A 101 -50.72 28.23 89.32
C SER A 101 -51.55 28.98 88.28
N THR A 102 -51.25 30.26 88.02
CA THR A 102 -51.92 31.04 86.96
C THR A 102 -51.64 30.43 85.58
N ARG A 103 -50.41 29.99 85.35
CA ARG A 103 -50.02 29.28 84.12
C ARG A 103 -50.78 27.95 83.97
N LEU A 104 -50.83 27.14 85.03
CA LEU A 104 -51.60 25.90 85.05
C LEU A 104 -53.08 26.18 84.74
N MET A 105 -53.69 27.14 85.41
CA MET A 105 -55.09 27.47 85.21
C MET A 105 -55.39 28.01 83.80
N THR A 106 -54.44 28.75 83.21
CA THR A 106 -54.53 29.20 81.82
C THR A 106 -54.54 28.01 80.85
N ILE A 107 -53.70 26.98 81.08
CA ILE A 107 -53.70 25.73 80.29
C ILE A 107 -55.04 24.99 80.45
N CYS A 108 -55.61 24.99 81.66
CA CYS A 108 -56.92 24.41 81.94
C CYS A 108 -58.11 25.21 81.36
N GLY A 109 -57.87 26.37 80.73
CA GLY A 109 -58.92 27.22 80.14
C GLY A 109 -59.56 28.24 81.10
N GLU A 110 -58.95 28.48 82.26
CA GLU A 110 -59.43 29.42 83.28
C GLU A 110 -58.39 30.54 83.55
N PRO A 111 -58.31 31.56 82.67
CA PRO A 111 -57.32 32.64 82.80
C PRO A 111 -57.62 33.66 83.91
N ASP A 112 -58.81 33.63 84.53
CA ASP A 112 -59.24 34.54 85.61
C ASP A 112 -58.68 34.13 87.00
N PHE A 113 -57.68 33.24 87.04
CA PHE A 113 -57.02 32.85 88.29
C PHE A 113 -56.03 33.93 88.75
N GLY A 114 -56.05 34.28 90.03
CA GLY A 114 -55.18 35.34 90.56
C GLY A 114 -54.97 35.29 92.06
N LEU A 115 -54.34 36.35 92.60
CA LEU A 115 -53.96 36.41 94.02
C LEU A 115 -55.16 36.27 94.98
N HIS A 116 -56.35 36.74 94.59
CA HIS A 116 -57.57 36.62 95.39
C HIS A 116 -57.99 35.16 95.61
N ASP A 117 -57.61 34.23 94.71
CA ASP A 117 -57.89 32.80 94.86
C ASP A 117 -57.06 32.15 95.98
N PHE A 118 -55.96 32.79 96.40
CA PHE A 118 -55.17 32.38 97.56
C PHE A 118 -55.54 33.14 98.84
N VAL A 119 -55.76 34.45 98.72
CA VAL A 119 -55.98 35.33 99.90
C VAL A 119 -57.42 35.23 100.41
N THR A 120 -58.38 35.08 99.49
CA THR A 120 -59.83 35.01 99.78
C THR A 120 -60.50 33.97 98.89
N PRO A 121 -60.16 32.68 99.05
CA PRO A 121 -60.71 31.62 98.21
C PRO A 121 -62.23 31.52 98.39
N SER A 122 -62.95 31.37 97.27
CA SER A 122 -64.40 31.12 97.27
C SER A 122 -64.68 29.68 96.91
N SER A 123 -65.56 29.00 97.65
CA SER A 123 -65.93 27.60 97.37
C SER A 123 -66.35 27.35 95.92
N LYS A 124 -67.15 28.25 95.33
CA LYS A 124 -67.59 28.13 93.92
C LYS A 124 -66.42 28.24 92.93
N ARG A 125 -65.51 29.18 93.17
CA ARG A 125 -64.33 29.39 92.31
C ARG A 125 -63.35 28.22 92.44
N LEU A 126 -63.06 27.80 93.67
CA LEU A 126 -62.20 26.65 93.95
C LEU A 126 -62.76 25.39 93.28
N GLN A 127 -64.05 25.11 93.42
CA GLN A 127 -64.70 23.99 92.75
C GLN A 127 -64.53 24.03 91.22
N LYS A 128 -64.69 25.22 90.61
CA LYS A 128 -64.47 25.43 89.17
C LYS A 128 -63.03 25.17 88.78
N HIS A 129 -62.06 25.73 89.51
CA HIS A 129 -60.64 25.56 89.25
C HIS A 129 -60.19 24.10 89.36
N LEU A 130 -60.59 23.40 90.43
CA LEU A 130 -60.30 21.99 90.60
C LEU A 130 -60.95 21.12 89.53
N SER A 131 -62.19 21.43 89.13
CA SER A 131 -62.85 20.73 88.01
C SER A 131 -62.07 20.87 86.70
N ALA A 132 -61.54 22.07 86.42
CA ALA A 132 -60.74 22.33 85.24
C ALA A 132 -59.40 21.57 85.27
N VAL A 133 -58.72 21.56 86.42
CA VAL A 133 -57.44 20.83 86.58
C VAL A 133 -57.63 19.32 86.50
N ILE A 134 -58.70 18.77 87.11
CA ILE A 134 -59.04 17.34 87.00
C ILE A 134 -59.29 16.96 85.54
N ASN A 135 -59.97 17.83 84.77
CA ASN A 135 -60.21 17.59 83.35
C ASN A 135 -58.89 17.52 82.56
N LEU A 136 -57.93 18.42 82.85
CA LEU A 136 -56.59 18.37 82.26
C LEU A 136 -55.85 17.08 82.65
N ALA A 137 -55.90 16.69 83.93
CA ALA A 137 -55.25 15.48 84.42
C ALA A 137 -55.80 14.22 83.73
N LYS A 138 -57.12 14.10 83.59
CA LYS A 138 -57.76 12.99 82.87
C LYS A 138 -57.37 12.95 81.39
N TYR A 139 -57.41 14.10 80.71
CA TYR A 139 -56.98 14.18 79.32
C TYR A 139 -55.51 13.75 79.14
N ARG A 140 -54.62 14.15 80.05
CA ARG A 140 -53.21 13.75 80.04
C ARG A 140 -53.05 12.23 80.22
N LEU A 141 -53.85 11.61 81.10
CA LEU A 141 -53.85 10.16 81.29
C LEU A 141 -54.34 9.41 80.06
N GLU A 142 -55.44 9.86 79.44
CA GLU A 142 -55.98 9.27 78.20
C GLU A 142 -55.00 9.42 77.03
N SER A 143 -54.28 10.54 76.97
CA SER A 143 -53.30 10.81 75.90
C SER A 143 -51.95 10.12 76.12
N LEU A 144 -51.71 9.52 77.30
CA LEU A 144 -50.41 8.97 77.68
C LEU A 144 -50.00 7.81 76.77
N GLU A 145 -50.95 6.93 76.40
CA GLU A 145 -50.68 5.78 75.53
C GLU A 145 -50.17 6.24 74.15
N SER A 146 -50.87 7.19 73.52
CA SER A 146 -50.43 7.75 72.23
C SER A 146 -49.09 8.48 72.34
N TYR A 147 -48.83 9.16 73.46
CA TYR A 147 -47.55 9.82 73.69
C TYR A 147 -46.41 8.81 73.83
N LEU A 148 -46.62 7.72 74.58
CA LEU A 148 -45.62 6.65 74.76
C LEU A 148 -45.31 5.96 73.43
N GLU A 149 -46.32 5.66 72.61
CA GLU A 149 -46.12 5.08 71.27
C GLU A 149 -45.30 6.00 70.36
N LEU A 150 -45.58 7.31 70.36
CA LEU A 150 -44.81 8.29 69.60
C LEU A 150 -43.39 8.44 70.14
N ASN A 151 -43.21 8.36 71.46
CA ASN A 151 -41.90 8.42 72.09
C ASN A 151 -41.02 7.22 71.71
N GLU A 152 -41.58 6.01 71.73
CA GLU A 152 -40.89 4.80 71.31
C GLU A 152 -40.47 4.86 69.83
N LYS A 153 -41.38 5.30 68.94
CA LYS A 153 -41.06 5.53 67.52
C LYS A 153 -39.93 6.54 67.35
N ARG A 154 -39.96 7.63 68.11
CA ARG A 154 -38.90 8.66 68.08
C ARG A 154 -37.56 8.07 68.53
N GLU A 155 -37.54 7.29 69.60
CA GLU A 155 -36.33 6.62 70.08
C GLU A 155 -35.78 5.62 69.05
N GLY A 156 -36.64 4.85 68.39
CA GLY A 156 -36.25 3.96 67.30
C GLY A 156 -35.56 4.71 66.16
N VAL A 157 -36.14 5.83 65.70
CA VAL A 157 -35.54 6.66 64.64
C VAL A 157 -34.20 7.28 65.09
N LEU A 158 -34.08 7.70 66.35
CA LEU A 158 -32.83 8.24 66.88
C LEU A 158 -31.72 7.19 66.94
N ASN A 159 -32.06 5.94 67.28
CA ASN A 159 -31.12 4.83 67.29
C ASN A 159 -30.66 4.49 65.86
N GLU A 160 -31.57 4.38 64.91
CA GLU A 160 -31.26 4.13 63.49
C GLU A 160 -30.37 5.25 62.92
N LEU A 161 -30.68 6.52 63.23
CA LEU A 161 -29.85 7.66 62.83
C LEU A 161 -28.42 7.54 63.39
N ASN A 162 -28.27 7.08 64.64
CA ASN A 162 -26.96 6.92 65.26
C ASN A 162 -26.17 5.78 64.61
N GLU A 163 -26.82 4.64 64.33
CA GLU A 163 -26.21 3.51 63.62
C GLU A 163 -25.73 3.91 62.22
N LEU A 164 -26.58 4.61 61.44
CA LEU A 164 -26.23 5.11 60.12
C LEU A 164 -25.08 6.12 60.14
N LYS A 165 -24.99 6.96 61.18
CA LYS A 165 -23.85 7.87 61.35
C LYS A 165 -22.55 7.11 61.60
N ILE A 166 -22.59 6.09 62.46
CA ILE A 166 -21.43 5.23 62.74
C ILE A 166 -20.99 4.52 61.45
N GLU A 167 -21.92 3.95 60.68
CA GLU A 167 -21.62 3.32 59.40
C GLU A 167 -21.04 4.31 58.37
N GLN A 168 -21.62 5.51 58.28
CA GLN A 168 -21.13 6.57 57.40
C GLN A 168 -19.67 6.92 57.70
N ASP A 169 -19.32 7.09 58.98
CA ASP A 169 -17.96 7.41 59.38
C ASP A 169 -16.99 6.26 59.09
N GLN A 170 -17.40 5.01 59.30
CA GLN A 170 -16.61 3.83 58.92
C GLN A 170 -16.35 3.75 57.42
N LEU A 171 -17.38 3.98 56.59
CA LEU A 171 -17.26 3.97 55.13
C LEU A 171 -16.39 5.12 54.63
N ARG A 172 -16.48 6.30 55.25
CA ARG A 172 -15.60 7.44 54.94
C ARG A 172 -14.13 7.11 55.20
N ASN A 173 -13.83 6.49 56.34
CA ASN A 173 -12.45 6.08 56.66
C ASN A 173 -11.92 5.07 55.66
N LYS A 174 -12.70 4.02 55.33
CA LYS A 174 -12.31 3.03 54.31
C LYS A 174 -12.07 3.65 52.93
N LEU A 175 -12.86 4.66 52.57
CA LEU A 175 -12.73 5.37 51.31
C LEU A 175 -11.46 6.22 51.27
N GLU A 176 -11.07 6.83 52.39
CA GLU A 176 -9.83 7.58 52.48
C GLU A 176 -8.61 6.65 52.42
N ASP A 177 -8.62 5.54 53.17
CA ASP A 177 -7.57 4.51 53.10
C ASP A 177 -7.38 3.99 51.66
N ALA A 178 -8.49 3.70 50.96
CA ALA A 178 -8.45 3.23 49.58
C ALA A 178 -7.89 4.28 48.60
N LYS A 179 -8.16 5.57 48.83
CA LYS A 179 -7.59 6.65 48.01
C LYS A 179 -6.10 6.80 48.25
N GLU A 180 -5.64 6.70 49.49
CA GLU A 180 -4.21 6.76 49.81
C GLU A 180 -3.45 5.62 49.12
N VAL A 181 -3.96 4.39 49.19
CA VAL A 181 -3.39 3.23 48.48
C VAL A 181 -3.39 3.48 46.98
N ALA A 182 -4.51 3.93 46.39
CA ALA A 182 -4.57 4.21 44.96
C ALA A 182 -3.61 5.34 44.52
N MET A 183 -3.36 6.33 45.37
CA MET A 183 -2.38 7.39 45.10
C MET A 183 -0.95 6.86 45.11
N GLN A 184 -0.62 5.99 46.06
CA GLN A 184 0.68 5.31 46.13
C GLN A 184 0.91 4.40 44.91
N ASP A 185 -0.08 3.58 44.57
CA ASP A 185 -0.02 2.68 43.42
C ASP A 185 0.14 3.46 42.09
N ASN A 186 -0.62 4.55 41.91
CA ASN A 186 -0.47 5.40 40.73
C ASN A 186 0.93 6.04 40.64
N GLY A 187 1.51 6.45 41.77
CA GLY A 187 2.89 6.94 41.82
C GLY A 187 3.88 5.87 41.37
N ALA A 188 3.79 4.66 41.94
CA ALA A 188 4.65 3.54 41.57
C ALA A 188 4.50 3.15 40.09
N VAL A 189 3.28 3.16 39.55
CA VAL A 189 3.02 2.91 38.13
C VAL A 189 3.65 3.98 37.26
N GLN A 190 3.55 5.26 37.64
CA GLN A 190 4.17 6.36 36.91
C GLN A 190 5.70 6.26 36.90
N ASP A 191 6.32 5.88 38.01
CA ASP A 191 7.77 5.65 38.10
C ASP A 191 8.21 4.53 37.14
N VAL A 192 7.49 3.40 37.14
CA VAL A 192 7.75 2.29 36.19
C VAL A 192 7.59 2.73 34.74
N TYR A 193 6.58 3.54 34.41
CA TYR A 193 6.43 4.07 33.04
C TYR A 193 7.59 5.01 32.65
N SER A 194 8.11 5.79 33.60
CA SER A 194 9.30 6.63 33.37
C SER A 194 10.52 5.76 33.07
N GLU A 195 10.76 4.73 33.88
CA GLU A 195 11.86 3.78 33.67
C GLU A 195 11.76 3.06 32.32
N ILE A 196 10.55 2.61 31.94
CA ILE A 196 10.31 1.99 30.63
C ILE A 196 10.67 2.97 29.50
N SER A 197 10.24 4.22 29.59
CA SER A 197 10.53 5.23 28.58
C SER A 197 12.03 5.52 28.45
N GLU A 198 12.77 5.51 29.55
CA GLU A 198 14.23 5.67 29.55
C GLU A 198 14.92 4.48 28.87
N VAL A 199 14.52 3.26 29.24
CA VAL A 199 15.05 2.02 28.65
C VAL A 199 14.75 1.96 27.15
N GLU A 200 13.56 2.34 26.70
CA GLU A 200 13.21 2.41 25.29
C GLU A 200 14.09 3.41 24.52
N ALA A 201 14.35 4.58 25.10
CA ALA A 201 15.23 5.58 24.51
C ALA A 201 16.67 5.06 24.38
N ASP A 202 17.16 4.32 25.36
CA ASP A 202 18.50 3.73 25.32
C ASP A 202 18.59 2.57 24.34
N ILE A 203 17.55 1.73 24.22
CA ILE A 203 17.45 0.71 23.17
C ILE A 203 17.51 1.36 21.78
N ALA A 204 16.80 2.47 21.58
CA ALA A 204 16.82 3.20 20.30
C ALA A 204 18.23 3.69 19.95
N LYS A 205 18.93 4.33 20.91
CA LYS A 205 20.33 4.78 20.73
C LYS A 205 21.27 3.62 20.43
N LEU A 206 21.16 2.52 21.17
CA LEU A 206 22.00 1.33 20.98
C LEU A 206 21.77 0.70 19.60
N ASN A 207 20.54 0.67 19.12
CA ASN A 207 20.21 0.19 17.77
C ASN A 207 20.82 1.10 16.68
N GLU A 208 20.77 2.42 16.85
CA GLU A 208 21.43 3.37 15.95
C GLU A 208 22.95 3.15 15.92
N GLN A 209 23.58 3.02 17.09
CA GLN A 209 25.01 2.69 17.18
C GLN A 209 25.35 1.35 16.51
N ASN A 210 24.52 0.32 16.72
CA ASN A 210 24.72 -0.99 16.12
C ASN A 210 24.61 -0.95 14.59
N THR A 211 23.65 -0.18 14.05
CA THR A 211 23.55 0.03 12.59
C THR A 211 24.75 0.76 12.02
N LEU A 212 25.26 1.79 12.70
CA LEU A 212 26.50 2.48 12.31
C LEU A 212 27.71 1.54 12.30
N ILE A 213 27.90 0.78 13.38
CA ILE A 213 29.00 -0.19 13.51
C ILE A 213 28.90 -1.26 12.42
N ARG A 214 27.70 -1.78 12.13
CA ARG A 214 27.47 -2.74 11.04
C ARG A 214 27.86 -2.16 9.68
N ARG A 215 27.51 -0.89 9.42
CA ARG A 215 27.91 -0.18 8.19
C ARG A 215 29.43 -0.06 8.10
N GLN A 216 30.08 0.42 9.15
CA GLN A 216 31.55 0.54 9.21
C GLN A 216 32.24 -0.82 9.01
N ASN A 217 31.73 -1.89 9.64
CA ASN A 217 32.26 -3.24 9.49
C ASN A 217 32.12 -3.74 8.04
N ASN A 218 30.97 -3.48 7.39
CA ASN A 218 30.78 -3.81 5.98
C ASN A 218 31.72 -3.03 5.05
N GLU A 219 31.97 -1.75 5.33
CA GLU A 219 32.94 -0.94 4.58
C GLU A 219 34.37 -1.44 4.77
N LEU A 220 34.76 -1.78 6.00
CA LEU A 220 36.05 -2.39 6.31
C LEU A 220 36.24 -3.73 5.61
N LYS A 221 35.22 -4.60 5.60
CA LYS A 221 35.25 -5.87 4.86
C LYS A 221 35.44 -5.67 3.36
N LYS A 222 34.74 -4.69 2.75
CA LYS A 222 34.93 -4.33 1.34
C LYS A 222 36.36 -3.87 1.06
N LYS A 223 36.90 -2.97 1.89
CA LYS A 223 38.30 -2.50 1.78
C LYS A 223 39.29 -3.64 1.95
N HIS A 224 39.07 -4.52 2.93
CA HIS A 224 39.89 -5.70 3.15
C HIS A 224 39.93 -6.60 1.91
N ASN A 225 38.76 -6.93 1.34
CA ASN A 225 38.69 -7.77 0.14
C ASN A 225 39.35 -7.10 -1.06
N PHE A 226 39.13 -5.80 -1.29
CA PHE A 226 39.80 -5.06 -2.36
C PHE A 226 41.32 -5.08 -2.21
N LEU A 227 41.84 -4.81 -1.01
CA LEU A 227 43.28 -4.85 -0.74
C LEU A 227 43.84 -6.27 -0.92
N LYS A 228 43.10 -7.30 -0.48
CA LYS A 228 43.46 -8.70 -0.68
C LYS A 228 43.57 -9.04 -2.17
N ASP A 229 42.56 -8.72 -2.97
CA ASP A 229 42.57 -8.96 -4.41
C ASP A 229 43.72 -8.22 -5.10
N SER A 230 44.01 -6.99 -4.66
CA SER A 230 45.15 -6.20 -5.16
C SER A 230 46.49 -6.85 -4.80
N VAL A 231 46.63 -7.37 -3.58
CA VAL A 231 47.83 -8.10 -3.14
C VAL A 231 48.00 -9.38 -3.96
N ASP A 232 46.94 -10.16 -4.14
CA ASP A 232 46.95 -11.39 -4.93
C ASP A 232 47.34 -11.11 -6.40
N THR A 233 46.75 -10.08 -7.01
CA THR A 233 47.08 -9.63 -8.38
C THR A 233 48.55 -9.21 -8.48
N THR A 234 49.04 -8.40 -7.54
CA THR A 234 50.43 -7.95 -7.52
C THR A 234 51.38 -9.14 -7.33
N SER A 235 51.02 -10.11 -6.48
CA SER A 235 51.79 -11.34 -6.27
C SER A 235 51.91 -12.16 -7.56
N VAL A 236 50.82 -12.29 -8.32
CA VAL A 236 50.82 -12.95 -9.65
C VAL A 236 51.73 -12.20 -10.61
N SER A 237 51.60 -10.87 -10.75
CA SER A 237 52.48 -10.08 -11.62
C SER A 237 53.96 -10.18 -11.21
N ILE A 238 54.27 -10.20 -9.91
CA ILE A 238 55.64 -10.42 -9.42
C ILE A 238 56.15 -11.81 -9.86
N GLN A 239 55.30 -12.85 -9.77
CA GLN A 239 55.66 -14.19 -10.24
C GLN A 239 55.89 -14.22 -11.76
N GLU A 240 55.04 -13.56 -12.55
CA GLU A 240 55.19 -13.44 -14.00
C GLU A 240 56.48 -12.72 -14.37
N LEU A 241 56.74 -11.56 -13.77
CA LEU A 241 57.97 -10.79 -13.98
C LEU A 241 59.21 -11.57 -13.57
N LYS A 242 59.19 -12.32 -12.45
CA LYS A 242 60.30 -13.21 -12.08
C LYS A 242 60.51 -14.34 -13.06
N ASN A 243 59.45 -14.87 -13.65
CA ASN A 243 59.55 -15.91 -14.68
C ASN A 243 60.09 -15.33 -15.99
N GLU A 244 59.70 -14.12 -16.35
CA GLU A 244 60.20 -13.39 -17.50
C GLU A 244 61.67 -12.99 -17.32
N GLU A 245 62.05 -12.50 -16.15
CA GLU A 245 63.44 -12.25 -15.74
C GLU A 245 64.28 -13.52 -15.90
N LYS A 246 63.82 -14.68 -15.42
CA LYS A 246 64.49 -15.97 -15.61
C LYS A 246 64.62 -16.38 -17.08
N LYS A 247 63.64 -16.05 -17.93
CA LYS A 247 63.70 -16.32 -19.38
C LYS A 247 64.66 -15.39 -20.11
N LEU A 248 64.74 -14.12 -19.70
CA LEU A 248 65.58 -13.09 -20.31
C LEU A 248 67.04 -13.15 -19.84
N LEU A 249 67.30 -13.59 -18.61
CA LEU A 249 68.64 -13.79 -18.05
C LEU A 249 69.62 -14.52 -18.98
N PRO A 250 69.27 -15.67 -19.62
CA PRO A 250 70.14 -16.34 -20.59
C PRO A 250 70.21 -15.66 -21.98
N GLN A 251 69.31 -14.72 -22.29
CA GLN A 251 69.32 -13.93 -23.54
C GLN A 251 70.17 -12.66 -23.43
N ILE A 252 70.56 -12.26 -22.22
CA ILE A 252 71.53 -11.18 -22.01
C ILE A 252 72.92 -11.72 -22.40
N VAL A 253 73.45 -11.12 -23.46
CA VAL A 253 74.58 -11.57 -24.27
C VAL A 253 75.86 -11.80 -23.45
N GLN A 254 76.37 -13.04 -23.44
CA GLN A 254 77.71 -13.38 -22.92
C GLN A 254 78.86 -13.06 -23.91
N SER A 255 78.59 -12.81 -25.21
CA SER A 255 79.63 -12.43 -26.18
C SER A 255 79.10 -11.58 -27.36
N PRO A 256 79.16 -10.24 -27.25
CA PRO A 256 78.77 -9.31 -28.31
C PRO A 256 79.62 -9.43 -29.59
N GLN A 257 80.83 -9.99 -29.47
CA GLN A 257 81.77 -10.15 -30.58
C GLN A 257 81.40 -11.32 -31.51
N ARG A 258 80.70 -12.35 -31.01
CA ARG A 258 80.24 -13.46 -31.85
C ARG A 258 79.09 -13.04 -32.77
N LEU A 259 78.15 -12.26 -32.23
CA LEU A 259 77.00 -11.73 -32.98
C LEU A 259 77.44 -10.78 -34.12
N LYS A 260 78.45 -9.94 -33.87
CA LYS A 260 79.03 -9.06 -34.92
C LYS A 260 79.68 -9.82 -36.07
N ARG A 261 80.32 -10.96 -35.78
CA ARG A 261 80.93 -11.81 -36.83
C ARG A 261 79.86 -12.55 -37.63
N GLU A 262 78.84 -13.09 -36.95
CA GLU A 262 77.72 -13.77 -37.61
C GLU A 262 76.89 -12.81 -38.50
N MET A 263 76.64 -11.57 -38.07
CA MET A 263 75.97 -10.56 -38.92
C MET A 263 76.78 -10.23 -40.17
N SER A 264 78.11 -10.06 -40.06
CA SER A 264 78.96 -9.77 -41.23
C SER A 264 79.00 -10.95 -42.22
N THR A 265 79.00 -12.19 -41.73
CA THR A 265 78.91 -13.37 -42.60
C THR A 265 77.53 -13.50 -43.26
N LEU A 266 76.46 -13.15 -42.56
CA LEU A 266 75.10 -13.12 -43.10
C LEU A 266 74.90 -12.01 -44.14
N GLU A 267 75.50 -10.83 -43.94
CA GLU A 267 75.46 -9.75 -44.93
C GLU A 267 76.18 -10.15 -46.23
N SER A 268 77.35 -10.81 -46.12
CA SER A 268 78.07 -11.32 -47.30
C SER A 268 77.30 -12.43 -48.02
N ALA A 269 76.65 -13.34 -47.26
CA ALA A 269 75.79 -14.37 -47.82
C ALA A 269 74.54 -13.79 -48.50
N LEU A 270 73.91 -12.78 -47.90
CA LEU A 270 72.73 -12.10 -48.42
C LEU A 270 73.02 -11.36 -49.73
N GLU A 271 74.20 -10.73 -49.85
CA GLU A 271 74.62 -10.04 -51.07
C GLU A 271 74.91 -11.03 -52.22
N SER A 272 75.46 -12.20 -51.89
CA SER A 272 75.63 -13.31 -52.85
C SER A 272 74.29 -13.86 -53.31
N GLU A 273 73.37 -14.13 -52.36
CA GLU A 273 72.06 -14.69 -52.64
C GLU A 273 71.15 -13.71 -53.40
N ARG A 274 71.30 -12.39 -53.19
CA ARG A 274 70.62 -11.37 -54.00
C ARG A 274 71.10 -11.36 -55.46
N LYS A 275 72.41 -11.54 -55.70
CA LYS A 275 72.94 -11.65 -57.07
C LYS A 275 72.44 -12.91 -57.76
N GLU A 276 72.42 -14.03 -57.03
CA GLU A 276 71.94 -15.31 -57.53
C GLU A 276 70.42 -15.29 -57.81
N SER A 277 69.64 -14.71 -56.90
CA SER A 277 68.20 -14.48 -57.05
C SER A 277 67.88 -13.57 -58.25
N SER A 278 68.64 -12.49 -58.48
CA SER A 278 68.48 -11.62 -59.67
C SER A 278 68.77 -12.35 -60.99
N THR A 279 69.77 -13.24 -61.03
CA THR A 279 70.03 -14.09 -62.20
C THR A 279 68.94 -15.13 -62.42
N VAL A 280 68.44 -15.75 -61.34
CA VAL A 280 67.36 -16.73 -61.39
C VAL A 280 66.05 -16.07 -61.82
N GLU A 281 65.71 -14.86 -61.34
CA GLU A 281 64.53 -14.12 -61.78
C GLU A 281 64.56 -13.80 -63.28
N LYS A 282 65.72 -13.39 -63.82
CA LYS A 282 65.87 -13.17 -65.27
C LYS A 282 65.69 -14.46 -66.08
N GLN A 283 66.19 -15.59 -65.58
CA GLN A 283 65.98 -16.90 -66.21
C GLN A 283 64.52 -17.35 -66.10
N VAL A 284 63.88 -17.16 -64.95
CA VAL A 284 62.45 -17.47 -64.73
C VAL A 284 61.59 -16.64 -65.67
N GLN A 285 61.88 -15.35 -65.87
CA GLN A 285 61.12 -14.50 -66.79
C GLN A 285 61.24 -14.97 -68.25
N LEU A 286 62.43 -15.39 -68.69
CA LEU A 286 62.65 -15.98 -70.01
C LEU A 286 61.90 -17.32 -70.18
N VAL A 287 61.96 -18.18 -69.16
CA VAL A 287 61.22 -19.46 -69.16
C VAL A 287 59.71 -19.23 -69.14
N LYS A 288 59.22 -18.19 -68.47
CA LYS A 288 57.79 -17.85 -68.43
C LYS A 288 57.25 -17.41 -69.79
N VAL A 289 58.03 -16.61 -70.53
CA VAL A 289 57.73 -16.24 -71.92
C VAL A 289 57.78 -17.47 -72.85
N ALA A 290 58.78 -18.32 -72.69
CA ALA A 290 58.87 -19.57 -73.45
C ALA A 290 57.70 -20.53 -73.16
N ALA A 291 57.30 -20.65 -71.88
CA ALA A 291 56.17 -21.48 -71.46
C ALA A 291 54.83 -20.95 -71.97
N ALA A 292 54.63 -19.63 -72.01
CA ALA A 292 53.45 -19.02 -72.62
C ALA A 292 53.38 -19.32 -74.14
N ASN A 293 54.49 -19.17 -74.86
CA ASN A 293 54.56 -19.52 -76.28
C ASN A 293 54.31 -21.02 -76.53
N VAL A 294 54.79 -21.91 -75.66
CA VAL A 294 54.50 -23.35 -75.74
C VAL A 294 53.04 -23.66 -75.40
N ALA A 295 52.43 -22.96 -74.45
CA ALA A 295 51.01 -23.09 -74.12
C ALA A 295 50.09 -22.65 -75.28
N ASP A 296 50.43 -21.54 -75.94
CA ASP A 296 49.71 -21.07 -77.12
C ASP A 296 49.92 -22.00 -78.32
N ALA A 297 51.15 -22.51 -78.50
CA ALA A 297 51.44 -23.53 -79.51
C ALA A 297 50.68 -24.83 -79.25
N THR A 298 50.63 -25.34 -78.01
CA THR A 298 49.89 -26.56 -77.67
C THR A 298 48.37 -26.40 -77.83
N LYS A 299 47.80 -25.24 -77.51
CA LYS A 299 46.40 -24.93 -77.84
C LYS A 299 46.17 -24.96 -79.35
N ALA A 300 47.03 -24.30 -80.13
CA ALA A 300 46.94 -24.31 -81.59
C ALA A 300 47.05 -25.75 -82.16
N THR A 301 47.98 -26.56 -81.64
CA THR A 301 48.13 -27.97 -82.04
C THR A 301 46.92 -28.81 -81.65
N SER A 302 46.31 -28.57 -80.48
CA SER A 302 45.07 -29.25 -80.08
C SER A 302 43.91 -28.92 -81.02
N THR A 303 43.74 -27.65 -81.39
CA THR A 303 42.72 -27.23 -82.36
C THR A 303 42.97 -27.83 -83.75
N VAL A 304 44.25 -27.91 -84.17
CA VAL A 304 44.63 -28.60 -85.42
C VAL A 304 44.35 -30.10 -85.33
N ASN A 305 44.55 -30.73 -84.18
CA ASN A 305 44.30 -32.15 -83.99
C ASN A 305 42.80 -32.48 -84.00
N GLU A 306 41.96 -31.65 -83.38
CA GLU A 306 40.49 -31.73 -83.50
C GLU A 306 40.04 -31.59 -84.96
N LYS A 307 40.61 -30.63 -85.70
CA LYS A 307 40.37 -30.45 -87.13
C LYS A 307 40.84 -31.66 -87.95
N LEU A 308 41.96 -32.29 -87.57
CA LEU A 308 42.45 -33.50 -88.23
C LEU A 308 41.57 -34.73 -87.93
N GLU A 309 41.02 -34.86 -86.72
CA GLU A 309 40.03 -35.91 -86.41
C GLU A 309 38.72 -35.70 -87.19
N GLU A 310 38.24 -34.45 -87.33
CA GLU A 310 37.13 -34.12 -88.23
C GLU A 310 37.44 -34.53 -89.67
N ILE A 311 38.62 -34.16 -90.19
CA ILE A 311 39.05 -34.53 -91.55
C ILE A 311 39.17 -36.05 -91.70
N LYS A 312 39.68 -36.76 -90.70
CA LYS A 312 39.85 -38.22 -90.73
C LYS A 312 38.48 -38.92 -90.72
N SER A 313 37.53 -38.42 -89.94
CA SER A 313 36.13 -38.83 -89.96
C SER A 313 35.48 -38.61 -91.34
N GLU A 314 35.72 -37.46 -91.97
CA GLU A 314 35.24 -37.19 -93.34
C GLU A 314 35.94 -38.07 -94.39
N LEU A 315 37.23 -38.36 -94.22
CA LEU A 315 37.97 -39.28 -95.10
C LEU A 315 37.48 -40.72 -94.99
N ASP A 316 37.09 -41.18 -93.81
CA ASP A 316 36.50 -42.51 -93.63
C ASP A 316 35.10 -42.61 -94.29
N LYS A 317 34.32 -41.51 -94.27
CA LYS A 317 33.08 -41.43 -95.06
C LYS A 317 33.35 -41.44 -96.57
N GLU A 318 34.38 -40.75 -97.03
CA GLU A 318 34.82 -40.77 -98.45
C GLU A 318 35.26 -42.17 -98.88
N ASN A 319 36.00 -42.89 -98.03
CA ASN A 319 36.43 -44.26 -98.29
C ASN A 319 35.26 -45.26 -98.34
N MET A 320 34.17 -45.02 -97.61
CA MET A 320 32.93 -45.80 -97.72
C MET A 320 32.15 -45.51 -99.02
N LEU A 321 32.26 -44.29 -99.56
CA LEU A 321 31.61 -43.89 -100.82
C LEU A 321 32.37 -44.38 -102.08
N LEU A 322 33.69 -44.60 -101.99
CA LEU A 322 34.52 -45.12 -103.08
C LEU A 322 34.02 -46.44 -103.72
N PRO A 323 33.61 -47.48 -102.95
CA PRO A 323 33.02 -48.68 -103.55
C PRO A 323 31.69 -48.42 -104.27
N GLU A 324 30.83 -47.52 -103.76
CA GLU A 324 29.57 -47.15 -104.43
C GLU A 324 29.82 -46.39 -105.75
N ILE A 325 30.84 -45.52 -105.79
CA ILE A 325 31.29 -44.84 -107.01
C ILE A 325 31.82 -45.84 -108.04
N ASN A 326 32.54 -46.88 -107.62
CA ASN A 326 33.04 -47.90 -108.53
C ASN A 326 31.92 -48.77 -109.13
N ILE A 327 30.87 -49.08 -108.36
CA ILE A 327 29.68 -49.80 -108.86
C ILE A 327 28.93 -48.94 -109.89
N THR A 328 28.70 -47.67 -109.59
CA THR A 328 28.03 -46.73 -110.52
C THR A 328 28.87 -46.46 -111.78
N ARG A 329 30.20 -46.37 -111.66
CA ARG A 329 31.13 -46.25 -112.81
C ARG A 329 31.14 -47.51 -113.68
N GLY A 330 31.02 -48.70 -113.07
CA GLY A 330 30.86 -49.97 -113.79
C GLY A 330 29.56 -50.02 -114.60
N ASN A 331 28.45 -49.53 -114.03
CA ASN A 331 27.18 -49.41 -114.73
C ASN A 331 27.22 -48.37 -115.86
N LEU A 332 27.92 -47.24 -115.64
CA LEU A 332 28.13 -46.22 -116.68
C LEU A 332 28.95 -46.77 -117.86
N SER A 333 29.99 -47.56 -117.60
CA SER A 333 30.81 -48.21 -118.64
C SER A 333 30.00 -49.20 -119.49
N LYS A 334 29.12 -49.99 -118.87
CA LYS A 334 28.20 -50.88 -119.60
C LYS A 334 27.24 -50.11 -120.50
N ASN A 335 26.71 -48.98 -120.02
CA ASN A 335 25.85 -48.11 -120.84
C ASN A 335 26.63 -47.41 -121.96
N LEU A 336 27.88 -47.02 -121.72
CA LEU A 336 28.74 -46.39 -122.73
C LEU A 336 29.05 -47.36 -123.88
N ASN A 337 29.35 -48.63 -123.58
CA ASN A 337 29.56 -49.68 -124.59
C ASN A 337 28.30 -49.94 -125.43
N LYS A 338 27.12 -49.89 -124.81
CA LYS A 338 25.85 -49.96 -125.54
C LYS A 338 25.64 -48.75 -126.46
N MET A 339 26.07 -47.57 -126.02
CA MET A 339 25.99 -46.34 -126.82
C MET A 339 26.96 -46.38 -128.02
N THR A 340 28.17 -46.92 -127.86
CA THR A 340 29.13 -47.09 -128.97
C THR A 340 28.68 -48.15 -129.98
N GLU A 341 28.04 -49.25 -129.56
CA GLU A 341 27.43 -50.19 -130.51
C GLU A 341 26.32 -49.53 -131.34
N LEU A 342 25.44 -48.76 -130.69
CA LEU A 342 24.40 -47.99 -131.40
C LEU A 342 25.01 -46.92 -132.32
N SER A 343 26.09 -46.24 -131.90
CA SER A 343 26.81 -45.27 -132.73
C SER A 343 27.45 -45.92 -133.96
N ASN A 344 28.04 -47.10 -133.82
CA ASN A 344 28.62 -47.83 -134.95
C ASN A 344 27.54 -48.28 -135.95
N ASN A 345 26.35 -48.65 -135.46
CA ASN A 345 25.21 -48.93 -136.33
C ASN A 345 24.71 -47.67 -137.06
N ILE A 346 24.69 -46.51 -136.39
CA ILE A 346 24.39 -45.21 -137.01
C ILE A 346 25.43 -44.85 -138.07
N ASP A 347 26.72 -45.06 -137.81
CA ASP A 347 27.79 -44.78 -138.77
C ASP A 347 27.77 -45.74 -139.97
N HIS A 348 27.39 -47.01 -139.78
CA HIS A 348 27.15 -47.93 -140.88
C HIS A 348 26.01 -47.43 -141.78
N ALA A 349 24.90 -46.98 -141.18
CA ALA A 349 23.78 -46.37 -141.91
C ALA A 349 24.19 -45.07 -142.63
N LYS A 350 24.99 -44.20 -142.00
CA LYS A 350 25.54 -42.99 -142.63
C LYS A 350 26.46 -43.29 -143.80
N ARG A 351 27.30 -44.33 -143.73
CA ARG A 351 28.16 -44.74 -144.87
C ARG A 351 27.34 -45.26 -146.04
N GLN A 352 26.25 -45.99 -145.77
CA GLN A 352 25.30 -46.38 -146.83
C GLN A 352 24.64 -45.14 -147.45
N HIS A 353 24.23 -44.16 -146.64
CA HIS A 353 23.70 -42.88 -147.12
C HIS A 353 24.72 -42.13 -148.00
N HIS A 354 25.98 -42.05 -147.55
CA HIS A 354 27.04 -41.37 -148.28
C HIS A 354 27.34 -42.00 -149.63
N LYS A 355 27.30 -43.34 -149.74
CA LYS A 355 27.41 -44.03 -151.04
C LYS A 355 26.30 -43.64 -152.02
N TYR A 356 25.07 -43.44 -151.53
CA TYR A 356 23.97 -42.96 -152.37
C TYR A 356 24.12 -41.48 -152.72
N ASP A 357 24.62 -40.64 -151.80
CA ASP A 357 24.94 -39.23 -152.07
C ASP A 357 26.07 -39.07 -153.11
N GLU A 358 27.14 -39.84 -153.03
CA GLU A 358 28.23 -39.81 -154.03
C GLU A 358 27.72 -40.17 -155.44
N LYS A 359 26.76 -41.10 -155.53
CA LYS A 359 26.09 -41.44 -156.79
C LYS A 359 25.24 -40.27 -157.33
N LEU A 360 24.62 -39.49 -156.44
CA LEU A 360 23.87 -38.26 -156.76
C LEU A 360 24.79 -37.11 -157.21
N VAL A 361 25.93 -36.92 -156.53
CA VAL A 361 26.89 -35.86 -156.87
C VAL A 361 27.57 -36.14 -158.21
N LEU A 362 27.89 -37.38 -158.55
CA LEU A 362 28.40 -37.74 -159.88
C LEU A 362 27.42 -37.36 -161.01
N LEU A 363 26.12 -37.59 -160.80
CA LEU A 363 25.07 -37.14 -161.70
C LEU A 363 25.00 -35.61 -161.81
N GLN A 364 25.16 -34.88 -160.70
CA GLN A 364 25.25 -33.42 -160.71
C GLN A 364 26.51 -32.89 -161.41
N LYS A 365 27.65 -33.58 -161.28
CA LYS A 365 28.92 -33.21 -161.95
C LYS A 365 28.80 -33.35 -163.48
N GLN A 366 28.09 -34.36 -163.97
CA GLN A 366 27.72 -34.44 -165.40
C GLN A 366 26.79 -33.29 -165.82
N GLY A 367 25.92 -32.82 -164.93
CA GLY A 367 25.04 -31.66 -165.17
C GLY A 367 25.79 -30.33 -165.25
N ASN A 368 26.73 -30.07 -164.33
CA ASN A 368 27.44 -28.79 -164.26
C ASN A 368 28.51 -28.62 -165.34
N ILE A 369 29.16 -29.69 -165.81
CA ILE A 369 30.07 -29.60 -166.97
C ILE A 369 29.33 -29.11 -168.21
N LYS A 370 28.06 -29.51 -168.40
CA LYS A 370 27.21 -28.93 -169.46
C LYS A 370 26.90 -27.45 -169.24
N LYS A 371 26.90 -26.98 -168.00
CA LYS A 371 26.61 -25.60 -167.61
C LYS A 371 27.82 -24.68 -167.76
N GLU A 372 29.03 -25.13 -167.41
CA GLU A 372 30.27 -24.40 -167.69
C GLU A 372 30.48 -24.20 -169.19
N ALA A 373 30.22 -25.21 -170.02
CA ALA A 373 30.24 -25.04 -171.47
C ALA A 373 29.30 -23.91 -171.95
N SER A 374 28.18 -23.67 -171.27
CA SER A 374 27.28 -22.54 -171.56
C SER A 374 27.75 -21.20 -171.01
N LYS A 375 28.48 -21.17 -169.88
CA LYS A 375 28.88 -19.90 -169.24
C LYS A 375 30.16 -19.32 -169.82
N THR A 376 31.09 -20.14 -170.32
CA THR A 376 32.23 -19.67 -171.11
C THR A 376 31.76 -18.94 -172.39
N ALA A 377 30.59 -19.31 -172.92
CA ALA A 377 29.95 -18.54 -173.99
C ALA A 377 29.47 -17.13 -173.54
N LEU A 378 29.27 -16.91 -172.24
CA LEU A 378 28.80 -15.64 -171.66
C LEU A 378 29.94 -14.69 -171.25
N GLU A 379 31.10 -15.21 -170.83
CA GLU A 379 32.30 -14.39 -170.59
C GLU A 379 32.78 -13.68 -171.87
N ALA A 380 32.64 -14.33 -173.03
CA ALA A 380 32.84 -13.68 -174.32
C ALA A 380 31.92 -12.46 -174.55
N ALA A 381 30.79 -12.35 -173.85
CA ALA A 381 29.84 -11.27 -174.04
C ALA A 381 30.11 -10.04 -173.16
N ARG A 382 30.68 -10.18 -171.95
CA ARG A 382 30.74 -9.05 -170.99
C ARG A 382 32.06 -8.28 -170.95
N ASP A 383 33.15 -8.85 -171.47
CA ASP A 383 34.37 -8.09 -171.81
C ASP A 383 34.07 -6.88 -172.73
N LYS A 384 32.88 -6.83 -173.35
CA LYS A 384 32.36 -5.67 -174.08
C LYS A 384 32.02 -4.44 -173.21
N LEU A 385 31.84 -4.55 -171.88
CA LEU A 385 31.38 -3.43 -171.04
C LEU A 385 32.51 -2.74 -170.26
N LEU A 386 33.69 -3.38 -170.17
CA LEU A 386 34.95 -2.85 -169.63
C LEU A 386 35.41 -1.54 -170.34
N LEU A 387 34.76 -1.12 -171.42
CA LEU A 387 35.02 0.15 -172.10
C LEU A 387 34.13 1.34 -171.66
N SER A 388 33.07 1.15 -170.88
CA SER A 388 32.04 2.19 -170.68
C SER A 388 32.25 3.17 -169.52
N GLU A 389 32.83 2.78 -168.38
CA GLU A 389 32.71 3.61 -167.15
C GLU A 389 33.98 4.41 -166.78
N LYS A 390 35.10 4.22 -167.48
CA LYS A 390 36.29 5.12 -167.43
C LYS A 390 36.01 6.54 -167.98
N GLY A 391 34.77 6.90 -168.34
CA GLY A 391 34.42 8.08 -169.13
C GLY A 391 33.48 9.13 -168.52
N LYS A 392 33.16 9.12 -167.21
CA LYS A 392 32.35 10.21 -166.58
C LYS A 392 33.07 10.94 -165.43
N ARG A 393 34.36 11.23 -165.67
CA ARG A 393 34.99 12.49 -165.23
C ARG A 393 34.14 13.67 -165.72
N GLU A 394 34.29 14.83 -165.06
CA GLU A 394 33.86 16.15 -165.55
C GLU A 394 32.34 16.40 -165.59
N GLY A 395 31.85 17.19 -164.64
CA GLY A 395 30.75 18.12 -164.95
C GLY A 395 29.74 18.41 -163.86
N LYS A 396 29.89 19.63 -163.30
CA LYS A 396 28.82 20.63 -163.05
C LYS A 396 27.82 20.33 -161.92
N LYS A 397 27.51 21.26 -161.02
CA LYS A 397 27.83 22.70 -160.90
C LYS A 397 27.59 23.11 -159.45
#